data_AF-A0A2N2P9B4-F1
#
_entry.id   AF-A0A2N2P9B4-F1
#
_cell.length_a   1.000
_cell.length_b   1.000
_cell.length_c   1.000
_cell.angle_alpha   90.00
_cell.angle_beta   90.00
_cell.angle_gamma   90.00
#
_symmetry.space_group_name_H-M   'P 1'
#
loop_
_entity.id
_entity.type
_entity.pdbx_description
1 polymer ?
#
loop_
_entity_poly.entity_id
_entity_poly.type
_entity_poly.pdbx_seq_one_letter_code
_entity_poly.pdbx_strand_id
1 'polypeptide(L)'
;MTFYSISITIKFDIYQNINCEDFMEINKEVMLLMLLKALADESRMALLRLLNEGERTVGDLAIQVNLGEPTVSHHLTRMRKVGLVTLRMAGNQRFYRVNQSGLALFKQLAAEIEHIQPIPEASVSDDGWINAMGWDEADLQILREYTHDGKLTNLPPKQKKMQVVLRWLATMFENDRLYSEKEINTILKTIYAEDYISLRRDLVDMGYLRRERNGGTYWLGAVPEEKNNS
;
A
#
# COMPACT_ATOMS: atom_id res chain seq x y z
N MET A 1 18.53 -0.74 -4.08
CA MET A 1 18.07 -1.64 -3.01
C MET A 1 16.68 -1.17 -2.61
N THR A 2 15.69 -1.73 -3.29
CA THR A 2 14.28 -1.35 -3.27
C THR A 2 13.69 -1.57 -1.87
N PHE A 3 13.16 -0.51 -1.27
CA PHE A 3 12.43 -0.52 0.01
C PHE A 3 11.05 -1.18 -0.12
N TYR A 4 10.95 -2.32 -0.79
CA TYR A 4 9.71 -3.10 -0.93
C TYR A 4 9.43 -4.01 0.26
N SER A 5 10.37 -4.14 1.21
CA SER A 5 10.20 -5.04 2.35
C SER A 5 9.49 -4.44 3.57
N ILE A 6 9.32 -3.12 3.67
CA ILE A 6 8.76 -2.50 4.90
C ILE A 6 7.26 -2.15 4.74
N SER A 7 6.78 -1.81 3.54
CA SER A 7 5.38 -1.43 3.29
C SER A 7 4.38 -2.59 3.31
N ILE A 8 4.85 -3.85 3.23
CA ILE A 8 3.99 -5.05 3.27
C ILE A 8 3.44 -5.32 4.68
N THR A 9 4.18 -4.93 5.72
CA THR A 9 3.83 -5.20 7.12
C THR A 9 2.77 -4.21 7.63
N ILE A 10 2.88 -2.93 7.29
CA ILE A 10 1.95 -1.88 7.77
C ILE A 10 0.58 -1.97 7.08
N LYS A 11 0.51 -2.50 5.85
CA LYS A 11 -0.77 -2.76 5.19
C LYS A 11 -1.62 -3.79 5.96
N PHE A 12 -1.06 -4.73 6.73
CA PHE A 12 -1.83 -5.86 7.27
C PHE A 12 -2.84 -5.49 8.36
N ASP A 13 -2.63 -4.39 9.10
CA ASP A 13 -3.52 -3.97 10.19
C ASP A 13 -4.74 -3.18 9.72
N ILE A 14 -4.70 -2.59 8.52
CA ILE A 14 -5.81 -1.79 7.97
C ILE A 14 -6.92 -2.70 7.37
N TYR A 15 -6.61 -3.94 6.97
CA TYR A 15 -7.59 -4.89 6.40
C TYR A 15 -8.32 -5.75 7.44
N GLN A 16 -8.22 -5.44 8.74
CA GLN A 16 -8.90 -6.23 9.77
C GLN A 16 -10.43 -6.01 9.78
N ASN A 17 -10.94 -4.92 9.19
CA ASN A 17 -12.35 -4.51 9.26
C ASN A 17 -13.07 -4.31 7.92
N ILE A 18 -12.63 -4.96 6.84
CA ILE A 18 -13.30 -4.79 5.54
C ILE A 18 -14.45 -5.79 5.41
N ASN A 19 -15.67 -5.27 5.29
CA ASN A 19 -16.89 -6.00 4.99
C ASN A 19 -16.87 -6.51 3.53
N CYS A 20 -17.64 -7.59 3.28
CA CYS A 20 -17.67 -8.32 2.01
C CYS A 20 -18.24 -7.52 0.82
N GLU A 21 -18.78 -6.31 1.04
CA GLU A 21 -19.53 -5.54 0.04
C GLU A 21 -18.71 -4.42 -0.62
N ASP A 22 -17.53 -4.06 -0.12
CA ASP A 22 -16.66 -3.00 -0.69
C ASP A 22 -15.65 -3.53 -1.74
N PHE A 23 -15.94 -4.69 -2.36
CA PHE A 23 -14.99 -5.43 -3.20
C PHE A 23 -14.74 -4.88 -4.62
N MET A 24 -15.37 -3.76 -5.01
CA MET A 24 -15.22 -3.19 -6.35
C MET A 24 -14.09 -2.13 -6.38
N GLU A 25 -13.01 -2.46 -7.10
CA GLU A 25 -11.73 -1.74 -7.31
C GLU A 25 -10.54 -2.08 -6.38
N ILE A 26 -10.34 -3.36 -6.02
CA ILE A 26 -9.00 -3.80 -5.58
C ILE A 26 -8.11 -3.97 -6.82
N ASN A 27 -6.99 -3.24 -6.87
CA ASN A 27 -5.92 -3.46 -7.86
C ASN A 27 -5.54 -4.96 -7.91
N LYS A 28 -5.52 -5.57 -9.11
CA LYS A 28 -5.21 -6.99 -9.34
C LYS A 28 -3.92 -7.44 -8.62
N GLU A 29 -2.90 -6.60 -8.60
CA GLU A 29 -1.62 -6.87 -7.93
C GLU A 29 -1.77 -6.94 -6.40
N VAL A 30 -2.55 -6.02 -5.82
CA VAL A 30 -2.86 -6.03 -4.39
C VAL A 30 -3.64 -7.28 -4.01
N MET A 31 -4.60 -7.70 -4.84
CA MET A 31 -5.36 -8.93 -4.61
C MET A 31 -4.47 -10.18 -4.69
N LEU A 32 -3.57 -10.25 -5.68
CA LEU A 32 -2.59 -11.33 -5.79
C LEU A 32 -1.70 -11.43 -4.55
N LEU A 33 -1.17 -10.29 -4.07
CA LEU A 33 -0.35 -10.24 -2.86
C LEU A 33 -1.11 -10.72 -1.62
N MET A 34 -2.39 -10.35 -1.48
CA MET A 34 -3.22 -10.80 -0.36
C MET A 34 -3.44 -12.31 -0.39
N LEU A 35 -3.72 -12.88 -1.57
CA LEU A 35 -3.87 -14.32 -1.78
C LEU A 35 -2.56 -15.08 -1.48
N LEU A 36 -1.43 -14.61 -2.00
CA LEU A 36 -0.12 -15.20 -1.74
C LEU A 36 0.23 -15.18 -0.25
N LYS A 37 0.02 -14.07 0.45
CA LYS A 37 0.21 -13.98 1.91
C LYS A 37 -0.71 -14.91 2.69
N ALA A 38 -1.95 -15.08 2.23
CA ALA A 38 -2.90 -16.00 2.82
C ALA A 38 -2.48 -17.47 2.61
N LEU A 39 -1.71 -17.79 1.57
CA LEU A 39 -1.23 -19.15 1.29
C LEU A 39 0.18 -19.44 1.83
N ALA A 40 1.01 -18.42 2.03
CA ALA A 40 2.41 -18.54 2.47
C ALA A 40 2.54 -18.94 3.95
N ASP A 41 2.05 -20.14 4.28
CA ASP A 41 2.05 -20.74 5.60
C ASP A 41 1.73 -22.24 5.49
N GLU A 42 2.55 -23.05 6.14
CA GLU A 42 2.50 -24.50 6.03
C GLU A 42 1.16 -25.07 6.53
N SER A 43 0.66 -24.56 7.66
CA SER A 43 -0.62 -24.99 8.24
C SER A 43 -1.79 -24.64 7.35
N ARG A 44 -1.82 -23.45 6.74
CA ARG A 44 -2.87 -23.05 5.78
C ARG A 44 -2.84 -23.91 4.51
N MET A 45 -1.66 -24.26 4.00
CA MET A 45 -1.53 -25.20 2.89
C MET A 45 -2.02 -26.61 3.26
N ALA A 46 -1.72 -27.08 4.48
CA ALA A 46 -2.25 -28.35 4.97
C ALA A 46 -3.77 -28.35 5.08
N LEU A 47 -4.36 -27.29 5.64
CA LEU A 47 -5.81 -27.12 5.72
C LEU A 47 -6.46 -27.11 4.33
N LEU A 48 -5.88 -26.41 3.35
CA LEU A 48 -6.40 -26.39 1.98
C LEU A 48 -6.35 -27.77 1.32
N ARG A 49 -5.28 -28.56 1.55
CA ARG A 49 -5.23 -29.96 1.07
C ARG A 49 -6.41 -30.77 1.61
N LEU A 50 -6.64 -30.72 2.92
CA LEU A 50 -7.74 -31.44 3.57
C LEU A 50 -9.12 -30.97 3.10
N LEU A 51 -9.28 -29.66 2.87
CA LEU A 51 -10.54 -29.06 2.41
C LEU A 51 -10.79 -29.29 0.91
N ASN A 52 -9.76 -29.66 0.15
CA ASN A 52 -9.91 -30.05 -1.25
C ASN A 52 -10.49 -31.47 -1.39
N GLU A 53 -10.35 -32.30 -0.36
CA GLU A 53 -10.95 -33.65 -0.30
C GLU A 53 -12.43 -33.61 0.10
N GLY A 54 -12.88 -32.56 0.79
CA GLY A 54 -14.25 -32.44 1.24
C GLY A 54 -14.47 -31.34 2.26
N GLU A 55 -15.74 -31.08 2.56
CA GLU A 55 -16.14 -30.12 3.58
C GLU A 55 -15.86 -30.70 4.99
N ARG A 56 -15.26 -29.92 5.89
CA ARG A 56 -14.84 -30.37 7.23
C ARG A 56 -15.13 -29.34 8.30
N THR A 57 -15.25 -29.77 9.55
CA THR A 57 -15.41 -28.86 10.70
C THR A 57 -14.06 -28.34 11.20
N VAL A 58 -14.08 -27.26 12.00
CA VAL A 58 -12.86 -26.72 12.66
C VAL A 58 -12.20 -27.77 13.55
N GLY A 59 -12.99 -28.54 14.31
CA GLY A 59 -12.49 -29.59 15.21
C GLY A 59 -11.80 -30.72 14.43
N ASP A 60 -12.42 -31.19 13.34
CA ASP A 60 -11.82 -32.25 12.50
C ASP A 60 -10.50 -31.80 11.89
N LEU A 61 -10.43 -30.54 11.44
CA LEU A 61 -9.24 -29.95 10.87
C LEU A 61 -8.13 -29.80 11.91
N ALA A 62 -8.46 -29.31 13.11
CA ALA A 62 -7.55 -29.15 14.24
C ALA A 62 -6.85 -30.47 14.61
N ILE A 63 -7.61 -31.57 14.66
CA ILE A 63 -7.05 -32.91 14.90
C ILE A 63 -6.09 -33.32 13.78
N GLN A 64 -6.50 -33.16 12.51
CA GLN A 64 -5.71 -33.63 11.37
C GLN A 64 -4.42 -32.86 11.13
N VAL A 65 -4.39 -31.55 11.43
CA VAL A 65 -3.18 -30.73 11.31
C VAL A 65 -2.41 -30.60 12.62
N ASN A 66 -2.85 -31.28 13.68
CA ASN A 66 -2.26 -31.24 15.03
C ASN A 66 -2.07 -29.80 15.57
N LEU A 67 -3.14 -29.01 15.52
CA LEU A 67 -3.18 -27.63 16.04
C LEU A 67 -4.42 -27.42 16.92
N GLY A 68 -4.41 -26.38 17.75
CA GLY A 68 -5.60 -25.97 18.50
C GLY A 68 -6.68 -25.36 17.60
N GLU A 69 -7.95 -25.60 17.94
CA GLU A 69 -9.10 -25.00 17.24
C GLU A 69 -9.03 -23.47 17.09
N PRO A 70 -8.55 -22.68 18.08
CA PRO A 70 -8.39 -21.24 17.91
C PRO A 70 -7.45 -20.87 16.75
N THR A 71 -6.33 -21.59 16.62
CA THR A 71 -5.35 -21.39 15.55
C THR A 71 -5.93 -21.74 14.19
N VAL A 72 -6.61 -22.88 14.09
CA VAL A 72 -7.30 -23.30 12.85
C VAL A 72 -8.40 -22.32 12.47
N SER A 73 -9.21 -21.86 13.42
CA SER A 73 -10.24 -20.85 13.18
C SER A 73 -9.66 -19.53 12.67
N HIS A 74 -8.53 -19.10 13.24
CA HIS A 74 -7.80 -17.92 12.77
C HIS A 74 -7.32 -18.09 11.33
N HIS A 75 -6.71 -19.23 11.00
CA HIS A 75 -6.28 -19.56 9.64
C HIS A 75 -7.44 -19.59 8.63
N LEU A 76 -8.54 -20.26 8.97
CA LEU A 76 -9.73 -20.34 8.13
C LEU A 76 -10.38 -18.97 7.92
N THR A 77 -10.40 -18.13 8.95
CA THR A 77 -10.88 -16.74 8.84
C THR A 77 -10.01 -15.94 7.87
N ARG A 78 -8.68 -16.05 7.96
CA ARG A 78 -7.75 -15.37 7.05
C ARG A 78 -7.94 -15.83 5.60
N MET A 79 -8.06 -17.14 5.35
CA MET A 79 -8.31 -17.67 4.01
C MET A 79 -9.70 -17.29 3.48
N ARG A 80 -10.71 -17.22 4.36
CA ARG A 80 -12.07 -16.79 4.00
C ARG A 80 -12.10 -15.31 3.59
N LYS A 81 -11.37 -14.44 4.30
CA LYS A 81 -11.29 -13.00 4.00
C LYS A 81 -10.81 -12.72 2.57
N VAL A 82 -9.93 -13.57 2.02
CA VAL A 82 -9.45 -13.46 0.64
C VAL A 82 -10.20 -14.37 -0.34
N GLY A 83 -11.28 -15.01 0.11
CA GLY A 83 -12.15 -15.81 -0.74
C GLY A 83 -11.62 -17.20 -1.10
N LEU A 84 -10.58 -17.74 -0.45
CA LEU A 84 -10.04 -19.07 -0.75
C LEU A 84 -10.89 -20.22 -0.20
N VAL A 85 -11.65 -19.97 0.87
CA VAL A 85 -12.55 -20.94 1.50
C VAL A 85 -13.91 -20.30 1.78
N THR A 86 -14.97 -21.11 1.80
CA THR A 86 -16.30 -20.69 2.23
C THR A 86 -16.69 -21.34 3.55
N LEU A 87 -17.65 -20.73 4.24
CA LEU A 87 -18.22 -21.21 5.49
C LEU A 87 -19.72 -21.49 5.27
N ARG A 88 -20.17 -22.66 5.70
CA ARG A 88 -21.58 -23.04 5.78
C ARG A 88 -21.94 -23.37 7.24
N MET A 89 -23.07 -22.86 7.68
CA MET A 89 -23.63 -23.20 9.00
C MET A 89 -24.58 -24.39 8.85
N ALA A 90 -24.46 -25.40 9.71
CA ALA A 90 -25.41 -26.49 9.83
C ALA A 90 -25.68 -26.80 11.30
N GLY A 91 -26.83 -26.34 11.80
CA GLY A 91 -27.09 -26.29 13.24
C GLY A 91 -26.06 -25.42 13.95
N ASN A 92 -25.43 -25.97 15.00
CA ASN A 92 -24.37 -25.27 15.75
C ASN A 92 -22.96 -25.51 15.21
N GLN A 93 -22.82 -26.23 14.09
CA GLN A 93 -21.53 -26.58 13.51
C GLN A 93 -21.16 -25.66 12.33
N ARG A 94 -19.86 -25.36 12.25
CA ARG A 94 -19.24 -24.57 11.18
C ARG A 94 -18.48 -25.49 10.24
N PHE A 95 -18.93 -25.54 9.00
CA PHE A 95 -18.36 -26.35 7.95
C PHE A 95 -17.61 -25.48 6.96
N TYR A 96 -16.37 -25.85 6.67
CA TYR A 96 -15.52 -25.15 5.73
C TYR A 96 -15.24 -26.03 4.51
N ARG A 97 -15.15 -25.39 3.35
CA ARG A 97 -14.73 -26.02 2.09
C ARG A 97 -13.91 -25.06 1.25
N VAL A 98 -13.14 -25.60 0.31
CA VAL A 98 -12.49 -24.79 -0.73
C VAL A 98 -13.54 -24.01 -1.53
N ASN A 99 -13.24 -22.74 -1.79
CA ASN A 99 -13.98 -21.91 -2.74
C ASN A 99 -13.37 -22.06 -4.14
N GLN A 100 -14.05 -22.80 -5.02
CA GLN A 100 -13.53 -23.05 -6.36
C GLN A 100 -13.41 -21.78 -7.21
N SER A 101 -14.35 -20.83 -7.07
CA SER A 101 -14.28 -19.55 -7.75
C SER A 101 -13.10 -18.70 -7.28
N GLY A 102 -12.81 -18.72 -5.96
CA GLY A 102 -11.65 -18.05 -5.40
C GLY A 102 -10.32 -18.66 -5.85
N LEU A 103 -10.24 -19.98 -5.95
CA LEU A 103 -9.06 -20.65 -6.53
C LEU A 103 -8.89 -20.38 -8.02
N ALA A 104 -9.98 -20.31 -8.78
CA ALA A 104 -9.92 -19.94 -10.20
C ALA A 104 -9.41 -18.51 -10.37
N LEU A 105 -9.88 -17.56 -9.56
CA LEU A 105 -9.36 -16.20 -9.52
C LEU A 105 -7.87 -16.16 -9.16
N PHE A 106 -7.45 -16.91 -8.14
CA PHE A 106 -6.04 -17.00 -7.77
C PHE A 106 -5.19 -17.52 -8.95
N LYS A 107 -5.64 -18.56 -9.65
CA LYS A 107 -4.94 -19.09 -10.84
C LYS A 107 -4.80 -18.04 -11.94
N GLN A 108 -5.87 -17.29 -12.23
CA GLN A 108 -5.84 -16.21 -13.21
C GLN A 108 -4.84 -15.12 -12.82
N LEU A 109 -4.89 -14.65 -11.56
CA LEU A 109 -3.99 -13.62 -11.08
C LEU A 109 -2.53 -14.10 -10.99
N ALA A 110 -2.30 -15.37 -10.62
CA ALA A 110 -0.97 -15.94 -10.56
C ALA A 110 -0.34 -16.12 -11.95
N ALA A 111 -1.14 -16.36 -12.99
CA ALA A 111 -0.64 -16.42 -14.37
C ALA A 111 -0.05 -15.09 -14.85
N GLU A 112 -0.52 -13.96 -14.31
CA GLU A 112 0.04 -12.63 -14.60
C GLU A 112 1.51 -12.52 -14.16
N ILE A 113 2.00 -13.38 -13.24
CA ILE A 113 3.41 -13.41 -12.81
C ILE A 113 4.34 -13.66 -14.00
N GLU A 114 3.93 -14.51 -14.95
CA GLU A 114 4.70 -14.81 -16.17
C GLU A 114 4.75 -13.62 -17.13
N HIS A 115 3.83 -12.68 -16.99
CA HIS A 115 3.70 -11.47 -17.80
C HIS A 115 4.13 -10.20 -17.05
N ILE A 116 4.71 -10.34 -15.84
CA ILE A 116 5.36 -9.23 -15.16
C ILE A 116 6.45 -8.73 -16.11
N GLN A 117 6.15 -7.59 -16.74
CA GLN A 117 7.13 -6.91 -17.55
C GLN A 117 8.29 -6.60 -16.61
N PRO A 118 9.55 -6.85 -17.04
CA PRO A 118 10.67 -6.30 -16.32
C PRO A 118 10.36 -4.82 -16.13
N ILE A 119 10.50 -4.34 -14.89
CA ILE A 119 10.55 -2.90 -14.63
C ILE A 119 11.52 -2.38 -15.69
N PRO A 120 11.09 -1.50 -16.62
CA PRO A 120 12.00 -1.00 -17.64
C PRO A 120 13.26 -0.58 -16.92
N GLU A 121 14.41 -1.16 -17.29
CA GLU A 121 15.71 -0.74 -16.76
C GLU A 121 15.76 0.77 -16.94
N ALA A 122 15.53 1.52 -15.85
CA ALA A 122 15.34 2.96 -15.83
C ALA A 122 14.89 3.50 -17.20
N SER A 123 13.58 3.50 -17.51
CA SER A 123 13.06 4.44 -18.52
C SER A 123 13.81 5.74 -18.27
N VAL A 124 14.63 6.16 -19.24
CA VAL A 124 15.50 7.32 -19.13
C VAL A 124 14.71 8.37 -18.39
N SER A 125 15.04 8.56 -17.12
CA SER A 125 14.23 9.41 -16.27
C SER A 125 14.28 10.76 -16.95
N ASP A 126 13.13 11.36 -17.25
CA ASP A 126 13.10 12.74 -17.71
C ASP A 126 13.49 13.62 -16.51
N ASP A 127 14.71 13.46 -16.02
CA ASP A 127 15.34 14.25 -14.97
C ASP A 127 15.73 15.63 -15.52
N GLY A 128 15.34 15.95 -16.75
CA GLY A 128 15.50 17.27 -17.34
C GLY A 128 14.93 18.35 -16.43
N TRP A 129 13.78 18.09 -15.77
CA TRP A 129 13.22 19.00 -14.77
C TRP A 129 14.04 19.07 -13.49
N ILE A 130 14.67 17.96 -13.04
CA ILE A 130 15.53 17.93 -11.85
C ILE A 130 16.74 18.84 -12.07
N ASN A 131 17.43 18.67 -13.21
CA ASN A 131 18.60 19.46 -13.55
C ASN A 131 18.26 20.94 -13.78
N ALA A 132 17.03 21.24 -14.22
CA ALA A 132 16.55 22.60 -14.42
C ALA A 132 16.20 23.35 -13.12
N MET A 133 16.11 22.66 -11.96
CA MET A 133 15.74 23.30 -10.70
C MET A 133 16.82 24.21 -10.09
N GLY A 134 18.08 24.05 -10.52
CA GLY A 134 19.20 24.85 -10.03
C GLY A 134 19.53 24.64 -8.54
N TRP A 135 19.12 23.50 -7.96
CA TRP A 135 19.46 23.13 -6.59
C TRP A 135 20.86 22.51 -6.51
N ASP A 136 21.36 22.32 -5.29
CA ASP A 136 22.63 21.65 -5.07
C ASP A 136 22.55 20.17 -5.49
N GLU A 137 23.69 19.63 -5.92
CA GLU A 137 23.76 18.26 -6.46
C GLU A 137 23.37 17.19 -5.43
N ALA A 138 23.54 17.45 -4.13
CA ALA A 138 23.17 16.48 -3.10
C ALA A 138 21.65 16.33 -3.00
N ASP A 139 20.92 17.43 -3.10
CA ASP A 139 19.46 17.44 -3.12
C ASP A 139 18.90 16.91 -4.44
N LEU A 140 19.52 17.24 -5.59
CA LEU A 140 19.15 16.66 -6.88
C LEU A 140 19.29 15.13 -6.86
N GLN A 141 20.36 14.61 -6.25
CA GLN A 141 20.56 13.17 -6.13
C GLN A 141 19.49 12.50 -5.25
N ILE A 142 19.01 13.19 -4.21
CA ILE A 142 17.88 12.72 -3.41
C ILE A 142 16.62 12.66 -4.29
N LEU A 143 16.34 13.68 -5.10
CA LEU A 143 15.16 13.63 -5.98
C LEU A 143 15.27 12.50 -7.02
N ARG A 144 16.44 12.27 -7.62
CA ARG A 144 16.65 11.11 -8.52
C ARG A 144 16.45 9.76 -7.83
N GLU A 145 16.71 9.67 -6.52
CA GLU A 145 16.51 8.44 -5.73
C GLU A 145 15.03 8.14 -5.47
N TYR A 146 14.19 9.17 -5.28
CA TYR A 146 12.80 9.01 -4.83
C TYR A 146 11.74 9.42 -5.86
N THR A 147 12.15 9.97 -7.01
CA THR A 147 11.24 10.37 -8.08
C THR A 147 11.51 9.64 -9.37
N HIS A 148 10.45 9.47 -10.16
CA HIS A 148 10.51 8.93 -11.51
C HIS A 148 9.35 9.53 -12.31
N ASP A 149 9.63 10.08 -13.49
CA ASP A 149 8.61 10.70 -14.36
C ASP A 149 7.72 11.72 -13.61
N GLY A 150 8.37 12.59 -12.81
CA GLY A 150 7.69 13.61 -12.00
C GLY A 150 6.82 13.07 -10.86
N LYS A 151 6.88 11.77 -10.54
CA LYS A 151 6.11 11.12 -9.48
C LYS A 151 7.02 10.58 -8.38
N LEU A 152 6.52 10.49 -7.16
CA LEU A 152 7.25 9.80 -6.09
C LEU A 152 7.12 8.30 -6.25
N THR A 153 8.23 7.60 -6.14
CA THR A 153 8.28 6.13 -6.14
C THR A 153 8.09 5.58 -4.72
N ASN A 154 8.58 6.29 -3.70
CA ASN A 154 8.39 5.99 -2.29
C ASN A 154 8.67 7.21 -1.40
N LEU A 155 8.25 7.15 -0.14
CA LEU A 155 8.57 8.18 0.87
C LEU A 155 9.95 7.93 1.51
N PRO A 156 10.82 8.96 1.61
CA PRO A 156 12.10 8.83 2.30
C PRO A 156 11.93 8.55 3.80
N PRO A 157 12.57 7.50 4.36
CA PRO A 157 12.44 7.20 5.79
C PRO A 157 13.25 8.16 6.69
N LYS A 158 14.23 8.89 6.12
CA LYS A 158 15.07 9.84 6.85
C LYS A 158 14.53 11.25 6.69
N GLN A 159 14.35 11.95 7.82
CA GLN A 159 13.79 13.31 7.87
C GLN A 159 14.51 14.31 6.95
N LYS A 160 15.85 14.29 6.89
CA LYS A 160 16.62 15.18 5.99
C LYS A 160 16.27 14.97 4.51
N LYS A 161 16.15 13.71 4.06
CA LYS A 161 15.76 13.40 2.68
C LYS A 161 14.30 13.76 2.42
N MET A 162 13.43 13.53 3.40
CA MET A 162 12.02 13.93 3.33
C MET A 162 11.88 15.45 3.14
N GLN A 163 12.70 16.26 3.83
CA GLN A 163 12.67 17.72 3.67
C GLN A 163 12.92 18.16 2.23
N VAL A 164 13.86 17.53 1.52
CA VAL A 164 14.15 17.81 0.10
C VAL A 164 12.93 17.49 -0.77
N VAL A 165 12.28 16.35 -0.54
CA VAL A 165 11.07 15.96 -1.25
C VAL A 165 9.92 16.94 -0.97
N LEU A 166 9.71 17.33 0.28
CA LEU A 166 8.67 18.30 0.65
C LEU A 166 8.95 19.69 0.06
N ARG A 167 10.21 20.11 0.03
CA ARG A 167 10.65 21.35 -0.62
C ARG A 167 10.31 21.31 -2.11
N TRP A 168 10.47 20.16 -2.77
CA TRP A 168 10.14 20.01 -4.18
C TRP A 168 8.63 20.00 -4.40
N LEU A 169 7.87 19.26 -3.59
CA LEU A 169 6.40 19.30 -3.65
C LEU A 169 5.85 20.71 -3.45
N ALA A 170 6.50 21.53 -2.62
CA ALA A 170 6.13 22.92 -2.41
C ALA A 170 6.21 23.77 -3.69
N THR A 171 7.10 23.43 -4.65
CA THR A 171 7.23 24.17 -5.93
C THR A 171 6.05 23.94 -6.88
N MET A 172 5.20 22.94 -6.58
CA MET A 172 3.98 22.64 -7.35
C MET A 172 2.82 23.59 -7.01
N PHE A 173 2.98 24.43 -5.99
CA PHE A 173 1.98 25.39 -5.55
C PHE A 173 2.40 26.80 -5.92
N GLU A 174 1.43 27.60 -6.36
CA GLU A 174 1.63 28.99 -6.74
C GLU A 174 1.72 29.87 -5.50
N ASN A 175 2.64 30.84 -5.52
CA ASN A 175 2.67 31.91 -4.53
C ASN A 175 1.36 32.72 -4.57
N ASP A 176 0.90 33.17 -3.41
CA ASP A 176 -0.29 34.01 -3.23
C ASP A 176 -1.62 33.38 -3.69
N ARG A 177 -1.63 32.08 -4.02
CA ARG A 177 -2.85 31.33 -4.33
C ARG A 177 -3.39 30.60 -3.10
N LEU A 178 -4.69 30.73 -2.89
CA LEU A 178 -5.43 29.95 -1.89
C LEU A 178 -5.92 28.65 -2.50
N TYR A 179 -5.72 27.55 -1.78
CA TYR A 179 -6.15 26.21 -2.17
C TYR A 179 -7.14 25.66 -1.15
N SER A 180 -8.17 25.00 -1.65
CA SER A 180 -8.98 24.10 -0.83
C SER A 180 -8.23 22.81 -0.54
N GLU A 181 -8.64 22.12 0.53
CA GLU A 181 -8.12 20.79 0.86
C GLU A 181 -8.25 19.80 -0.32
N LYS A 182 -9.37 19.90 -1.06
CA LYS A 182 -9.66 19.06 -2.22
C LYS A 182 -8.69 19.30 -3.37
N GLU A 183 -8.30 20.55 -3.62
CA GLU A 183 -7.33 20.90 -4.66
C GLU A 183 -5.94 20.38 -4.30
N ILE A 184 -5.49 20.58 -3.07
CA ILE A 184 -4.21 20.03 -2.60
C ILE A 184 -4.19 18.51 -2.74
N ASN A 185 -5.25 17.85 -2.28
CA ASN A 185 -5.35 16.40 -2.39
C ASN A 185 -5.30 15.95 -3.85
N THR A 186 -5.93 16.69 -4.77
CA THR A 186 -5.87 16.39 -6.20
C THR A 186 -4.45 16.50 -6.73
N ILE A 187 -3.73 17.59 -6.41
CA ILE A 187 -2.33 17.81 -6.83
C ILE A 187 -1.42 16.72 -6.24
N LEU A 188 -1.51 16.45 -4.95
CA LEU A 188 -0.64 15.45 -4.32
C LEU A 188 -0.94 14.03 -4.81
N LYS A 189 -2.20 13.72 -5.17
CA LYS A 189 -2.57 12.42 -5.76
C LYS A 189 -1.94 12.18 -7.12
N THR A 190 -1.71 13.21 -7.94
CA THR A 190 -1.06 13.02 -9.25
C THR A 190 0.41 12.61 -9.09
N ILE A 191 1.03 13.04 -7.98
CA ILE A 191 2.45 12.80 -7.67
C ILE A 191 2.64 11.50 -6.86
N TYR A 192 1.80 11.28 -5.84
CA TYR A 192 1.86 10.11 -4.96
C TYR A 192 0.48 9.74 -4.38
N ALA A 193 -0.28 8.93 -5.12
CA ALA A 193 -1.63 8.53 -4.72
C ALA A 193 -1.69 7.65 -3.45
N GLU A 194 -0.61 6.95 -3.11
CA GLU A 194 -0.60 5.96 -2.03
C GLU A 194 -0.72 6.57 -0.63
N ASP A 195 -0.07 7.71 -0.39
CA ASP A 195 -0.11 8.40 0.91
C ASP A 195 0.03 9.94 0.78
N TYR A 196 -0.82 10.53 -0.04
CA TYR A 196 -0.89 11.98 -0.21
C TYR A 196 -1.37 12.71 1.05
N ILE A 197 -2.04 12.03 1.98
CA ILE A 197 -2.54 12.62 3.23
C ILE A 197 -1.38 12.87 4.18
N SER A 198 -0.46 11.91 4.34
CA SER A 198 0.77 12.13 5.10
C SER A 198 1.61 13.23 4.47
N LEU A 199 1.78 13.24 3.14
CA LEU A 199 2.48 14.34 2.46
C LEU A 199 1.87 15.71 2.74
N ARG A 200 0.54 15.82 2.69
CA ARG A 200 -0.14 17.08 3.04
C ARG A 200 0.11 17.49 4.49
N ARG A 201 0.05 16.54 5.42
CA ARG A 201 0.31 16.82 6.84
C ARG A 201 1.75 17.28 7.03
N ASP A 202 2.71 16.56 6.45
CA ASP A 202 4.13 16.85 6.61
C ASP A 202 4.51 18.19 5.93
N LEU A 203 3.87 18.55 4.81
CA LEU A 203 3.98 19.88 4.21
C LEU A 203 3.52 20.99 5.16
N VAL A 204 2.46 20.77 5.94
CA VAL A 204 2.00 21.72 6.95
C VAL A 204 2.92 21.73 8.18
N ASP A 205 3.32 20.56 8.67
CA ASP A 205 4.13 20.41 9.88
C ASP A 205 5.53 21.01 9.70
N MET A 206 6.12 20.84 8.51
CA MET A 206 7.41 21.47 8.15
C MET A 206 7.27 22.92 7.72
N GLY A 207 6.03 23.40 7.60
CA GLY A 207 5.73 24.78 7.31
C GLY A 207 5.91 25.20 5.84
N TYR A 208 5.92 24.26 4.90
CA TYR A 208 5.81 24.57 3.48
C TYR A 208 4.40 25.00 3.10
N LEU A 209 3.38 24.41 3.72
CA LEU A 209 2.00 24.86 3.62
C LEU A 209 1.55 25.46 4.95
N ARG A 210 0.70 26.46 4.87
CA ARG A 210 -0.09 26.98 5.99
C ARG A 210 -1.54 26.63 5.75
N ARG A 211 -2.29 26.51 6.85
CA ARG A 211 -3.73 26.28 6.80
C ARG A 211 -4.44 27.15 7.81
N GLU A 212 -5.68 27.53 7.48
CA GLU A 212 -6.57 28.22 8.41
C GLU A 212 -6.96 27.28 9.57
N ARG A 213 -7.27 27.83 10.75
CA ARG A 213 -7.61 27.04 11.95
C ARG A 213 -8.81 26.11 11.76
N ASN A 214 -9.72 26.44 10.85
CA ASN A 214 -10.88 25.64 10.49
C ASN A 214 -10.56 24.51 9.47
N GLY A 215 -9.34 24.47 8.92
CA GLY A 215 -8.89 23.48 7.92
C GLY A 215 -9.41 23.68 6.50
N GLY A 216 -10.21 24.72 6.23
CA GLY A 216 -10.89 24.89 4.94
C GLY A 216 -10.00 25.42 3.81
N THR A 217 -8.95 26.17 4.17
CA THR A 217 -8.10 26.87 3.20
C THR A 217 -6.63 26.72 3.54
N TYR A 218 -5.83 26.53 2.51
CA TYR A 218 -4.39 26.34 2.54
C TYR A 218 -3.70 27.34 1.61
N TRP A 219 -2.45 27.67 1.91
CA TRP A 219 -1.61 28.50 1.07
C TRP A 219 -0.13 28.15 1.26
N LEU A 220 0.70 28.52 0.30
CA LEU A 220 2.15 28.33 0.39
C LEU A 220 2.70 29.20 1.52
N GLY A 221 3.43 28.58 2.45
CA GLY A 221 4.17 29.28 3.50
C GLY A 221 5.48 29.84 2.96
N ALA A 222 6.03 30.86 3.62
CA ALA A 222 7.40 31.29 3.32
C ALA A 222 8.34 30.09 3.47
N VAL A 223 9.06 29.74 2.41
CA VAL A 223 10.05 28.65 2.40
C VAL A 223 10.97 28.85 3.60
N PRO A 224 11.12 27.86 4.50
CA PRO A 224 12.05 27.99 5.61
C PRO A 224 13.46 28.18 5.03
N GLU A 225 14.08 29.34 5.26
CA GLU A 225 15.50 29.51 4.96
C GLU A 225 16.27 28.40 5.67
N GLU A 226 17.03 27.61 4.92
CA GLU A 226 17.90 26.60 5.51
C GLU A 226 18.86 27.30 6.46
N LYS A 227 18.72 27.00 7.75
CA LYS A 227 19.79 27.31 8.71
C LYS A 227 21.00 26.49 8.28
N ASN A 228 21.90 27.13 7.55
CA ASN A 228 23.24 26.66 7.25
C ASN A 228 23.90 26.21 8.56
N ASN A 229 23.87 24.91 8.84
CA ASN A 229 24.63 24.34 9.94
C ASN A 229 26.06 24.16 9.43
N SER A 230 26.91 25.10 9.84
CA SER A 230 28.38 25.03 9.80
C SER A 230 28.92 23.78 10.50
#